data_AF-A0A8S3K229-F1
#
_entry.id   AF-A0A8S3K229-F1
#
_cell.length_a   1.000
_cell.length_b   1.000
_cell.length_c   1.000
_cell.angle_alpha   90.00
_cell.angle_beta   90.00
_cell.angle_gamma   90.00
#
_symmetry.space_group_name_H-M   'P 1'
#
loop_
_entity.id
_entity.type
_entity.pdbx_description
1 polymer ?
#
loop_
_entity_poly.entity_id
_entity_poly.type
_entity_poly.pdbx_seq_one_letter_code
_entity_poly.pdbx_strand_id
1 'polypeptide(L)'
;MDHFKDEPRAGRPRTAVTSENIEVVPELIGSALTEIILHDYLGLKKVTCCWVPHSLHEVQKQDRVDYCLQMLEKFDGSKSNCVYDIITGDE
;
A
#
# COMPACT_ATOMS: atom_id res chain seq x y z
N MET A 1 -24.32 1.45 24.15
CA MET A 1 -23.42 1.74 23.02
C MET A 1 -22.76 0.44 22.63
N ASP A 2 -23.38 -0.27 21.68
CA ASP A 2 -22.88 -1.58 21.23
C ASP A 2 -21.55 -1.41 20.49
N HIS A 3 -20.54 -2.18 20.90
CA HIS A 3 -19.26 -2.27 20.23
C HIS A 3 -19.42 -3.13 18.97
N PHE A 4 -19.21 -2.55 17.80
CA PHE A 4 -19.13 -3.29 16.54
C PHE A 4 -17.81 -4.08 16.52
N LYS A 5 -17.87 -5.40 16.69
CA LYS A 5 -16.71 -6.29 16.56
C LYS A 5 -16.47 -6.59 15.08
N ASP A 6 -15.27 -6.28 14.58
CA ASP A 6 -14.84 -6.66 13.24
C ASP A 6 -14.41 -8.14 13.26
N GLU A 7 -15.10 -8.98 12.49
CA GLU A 7 -14.80 -10.40 12.36
C GLU A 7 -13.60 -10.63 11.43
N PRO A 8 -12.78 -11.67 11.65
CA PRO A 8 -11.61 -11.94 10.83
C PRO A 8 -12.02 -12.20 9.39
N ARG A 9 -11.52 -11.36 8.48
CA ARG A 9 -11.82 -11.47 7.06
C ARG A 9 -11.06 -12.67 6.51
N ALA A 10 -11.79 -13.60 5.90
CA ALA A 10 -11.18 -14.65 5.10
C ALA A 10 -10.39 -13.98 3.98
N GLY A 11 -9.06 -13.92 4.11
CA GLY A 11 -8.18 -13.53 3.02
C GLY A 11 -8.45 -14.42 1.80
N ARG A 12 -7.92 -14.02 0.64
CA ARG A 12 -8.12 -14.78 -0.61
C ARG A 12 -7.77 -16.26 -0.36
N PRO A 13 -8.70 -17.21 -0.60
CA PRO A 13 -8.45 -18.61 -0.30
C PRO A 13 -7.20 -19.07 -1.03
N ARG A 14 -6.24 -19.69 -0.31
CA ARG A 14 -4.96 -20.16 -0.87
C ARG A 14 -5.15 -21.12 -2.05
N THR A 15 -6.34 -21.71 -2.16
CA THR A 15 -6.74 -22.63 -3.23
C THR A 15 -7.23 -21.94 -4.51
N ALA A 16 -7.45 -20.62 -4.51
CA ALA A 16 -7.87 -19.89 -5.72
C ALA A 16 -6.71 -19.62 -6.68
N VAL A 17 -5.46 -19.68 -6.19
CA VAL A 17 -4.25 -19.43 -6.96
C VAL A 17 -3.61 -20.77 -7.32
N THR A 18 -4.14 -21.41 -8.35
CA THR A 18 -3.55 -22.61 -8.98
C THR A 18 -2.81 -22.19 -10.25
N SER A 19 -1.81 -22.99 -10.67
CA SER A 19 -1.09 -22.77 -11.94
C SER A 19 -2.05 -22.69 -13.12
N GLU A 20 -3.08 -23.53 -13.12
CA GLU A 20 -4.17 -23.55 -14.10
C GLU A 20 -4.96 -22.22 -14.13
N ASN A 21 -5.38 -21.70 -12.97
CA ASN A 21 -6.11 -20.42 -12.93
C ASN A 21 -5.22 -19.23 -13.34
N ILE A 22 -3.92 -19.29 -13.07
CA ILE A 22 -2.96 -18.24 -13.45
C ILE A 22 -2.75 -18.21 -14.96
N GLU A 23 -2.76 -19.36 -15.64
CA GLU A 23 -2.58 -19.45 -17.08
C GLU A 23 -3.84 -19.04 -17.85
N VAL A 24 -5.03 -19.35 -17.32
CA VAL A 24 -6.31 -19.06 -18.00
C VAL A 24 -6.74 -17.60 -17.86
N VAL A 25 -6.45 -16.93 -16.75
CA VAL A 25 -6.90 -15.56 -16.49
C VAL A 25 -6.36 -14.52 -17.49
N PRO A 26 -5.07 -14.51 -17.86
CA PRO A 26 -4.53 -13.60 -18.87
C PRO A 26 -5.14 -13.81 -20.26
N GLU A 27 -5.43 -15.06 -20.62
CA GLU A 27 -6.04 -15.43 -21.90
C GLU A 27 -7.54 -15.09 -21.94
N LEU A 28 -8.25 -15.28 -20.82
CA LEU A 28 -9.68 -14.97 -20.69
C LEU A 28 -9.95 -13.46 -20.63
N ILE A 29 -9.08 -12.70 -19.99
CA ILE A 29 -9.34 -11.27 -19.74
C ILE A 29 -8.65 -10.39 -20.78
N GLY A 30 -7.54 -10.78 -21.41
CA GLY A 30 -6.84 -9.95 -22.39
C GLY A 30 -6.27 -8.65 -21.79
N SER A 31 -5.01 -8.33 -22.06
CA SER A 31 -4.32 -7.21 -21.42
C SER A 31 -5.03 -5.85 -21.55
N ALA A 32 -5.73 -5.61 -22.66
CA ALA A 32 -6.49 -4.38 -22.87
C ALA A 32 -7.80 -4.33 -22.05
N LEU A 33 -8.50 -5.47 -21.91
CA LEU A 33 -9.74 -5.56 -21.16
C LEU A 33 -9.48 -5.54 -19.65
N THR A 34 -8.32 -6.05 -19.19
CA THR A 34 -7.90 -5.87 -17.79
C THR A 34 -7.76 -4.40 -17.43
N GLU A 35 -7.24 -3.57 -18.34
CA GLU A 35 -7.07 -2.14 -18.07
C GLU A 35 -8.44 -1.44 -17.98
N ILE A 36 -9.34 -1.68 -18.94
CA ILE A 36 -10.68 -1.08 -18.96
C ILE A 36 -11.51 -1.53 -17.74
N ILE A 37 -11.58 -2.83 -17.46
CA ILE A 37 -12.40 -3.35 -16.37
C ILE A 37 -11.84 -2.90 -15.01
N LEU A 38 -10.54 -3.07 -14.79
CA LEU A 38 -9.94 -2.73 -13.50
C LEU A 38 -9.95 -1.22 -13.28
N HIS A 39 -9.50 -0.45 -14.27
CA HIS A 39 -9.32 0.99 -14.12
C HIS A 39 -10.64 1.75 -14.25
N ASP A 40 -11.44 1.50 -15.29
CA ASP A 40 -12.58 2.35 -15.64
C ASP A 40 -13.89 1.88 -15.00
N TYR A 41 -14.11 0.56 -14.91
CA TYR A 41 -15.35 0.02 -14.31
C TYR A 41 -15.24 -0.18 -12.79
N LEU A 42 -14.12 -0.71 -12.31
CA LEU A 42 -13.92 -1.03 -10.90
C LEU A 42 -13.16 0.07 -10.13
N GLY A 43 -12.58 1.05 -10.82
CA GLY A 43 -11.82 2.16 -10.19
C GLY A 43 -10.51 1.72 -9.52
N LEU A 44 -10.01 0.53 -9.85
CA LEU A 44 -8.81 -0.06 -9.28
C LEU A 44 -7.58 0.42 -10.04
N LYS A 45 -6.70 1.15 -9.34
CA LYS A 45 -5.38 1.52 -9.85
C LYS A 45 -4.33 0.50 -9.44
N LYS A 46 -3.37 0.23 -10.33
CA LYS A 46 -2.18 -0.54 -9.98
C LYS A 46 -1.36 0.25 -8.95
N VAL A 47 -1.46 -0.15 -7.68
CA VAL A 47 -0.52 0.30 -6.65
C VAL A 47 0.72 -0.58 -6.78
N THR A 48 1.85 0.02 -7.16
CA THR A 48 3.13 -0.68 -7.09
C THR A 48 3.42 -1.02 -5.64
N CYS A 49 3.35 -2.31 -5.28
CA CYS A 49 3.85 -2.80 -4.00
C CYS A 49 5.38 -2.91 -4.08
N CYS A 50 6.09 -1.97 -3.45
CA CYS A 50 7.49 -2.18 -3.12
C CYS A 50 7.58 -3.24 -2.02
N TRP A 51 8.49 -4.21 -2.15
CA TRP A 51 8.74 -5.18 -1.09
C TRP A 51 9.26 -4.44 0.14
N VAL A 52 8.47 -4.41 1.20
CA VAL A 52 8.88 -3.85 2.48
C VAL A 52 9.55 -4.97 3.28
N PRO A 53 10.83 -4.84 3.69
CA PRO A 53 11.57 -5.90 4.37
C PRO A 53 10.92 -6.40 5.66
N HIS A 54 10.06 -5.59 6.27
CA HIS A 54 9.45 -5.89 7.56
C HIS A 54 7.97 -5.47 7.62
N SER A 55 7.13 -6.35 8.16
CA SER A 55 5.74 -6.02 8.50
C SER A 55 5.72 -5.19 9.78
N LEU A 56 5.17 -3.98 9.71
CA LEU A 56 5.07 -3.08 10.86
C LEU A 56 3.84 -3.42 11.70
N HIS A 57 4.01 -3.42 13.02
CA HIS A 57 2.92 -3.45 14.01
C HIS A 57 2.21 -2.08 14.04
N GLU A 58 0.97 -2.02 14.54
CA GLU A 58 0.18 -0.77 14.56
C GLU A 58 0.89 0.36 15.32
N VAL A 59 1.58 0.05 16.43
CA VAL A 59 2.37 1.04 17.17
C VAL A 59 3.51 1.60 16.31
N GLN A 60 4.25 0.74 15.60
CA GLN A 60 5.33 1.18 14.71
C GLN A 60 4.80 2.03 13.53
N LYS A 61 3.57 1.76 13.07
CA LYS A 61 2.93 2.60 12.05
C LYS A 61 2.58 3.97 12.63
N GLN A 62 2.01 4.01 13.83
CA GLN A 62 1.65 5.26 14.50
C GLN A 62 2.89 6.10 14.79
N ASP A 63 3.96 5.50 15.33
CA ASP A 63 5.22 6.19 15.58
C ASP A 63 5.80 6.82 14.31
N ARG A 64 5.69 6.11 13.17
CA ARG A 64 6.11 6.64 11.87
C ARG A 64 5.24 7.81 11.41
N VAL A 65 3.92 7.75 11.61
CA VAL A 65 3.01 8.85 11.28
C VAL A 65 3.33 10.07 12.13
N ASP A 66 3.48 9.87 13.45
CA ASP A 66 3.76 10.95 14.40
C ASP A 66 5.10 11.62 14.09
N TYR A 67 6.14 10.84 13.80
CA TYR A 67 7.44 11.38 13.39
C TYR A 67 7.34 12.17 12.09
N CYS A 68 6.64 11.66 11.07
CA CYS A 68 6.44 12.38 9.82
C CYS A 68 5.69 13.69 10.00
N LEU A 69 4.67 13.73 10.85
CA LEU A 69 3.92 14.96 11.15
C LEU A 69 4.80 16.00 11.84
N GLN A 70 5.60 15.58 12.82
CA GLN A 70 6.57 16.47 13.49
C GLN A 70 7.61 17.03 12.50
N MET A 71 8.10 16.18 11.59
CA MET A 71 9.07 16.60 10.58
C MET A 71 8.45 17.55 9.55
N LEU A 72 7.19 17.34 9.16
CA LEU A 72 6.46 18.25 8.27
C LEU A 72 6.27 19.62 8.94
N GLU A 73 5.90 19.66 10.21
CA GLU A 73 5.79 20.91 10.97
C GLU A 73 7.14 21.63 11.05
N LYS A 74 8.22 20.89 11.38
CA LYS A 74 9.59 21.41 11.45
C LYS A 74 10.06 22.07 10.15
N PHE A 75 9.61 21.58 9.00
CA PHE A 75 10.00 22.07 7.68
C PHE A 75 8.93 22.94 6.99
N ASP A 76 7.97 23.49 7.75
CA ASP A 76 6.86 24.31 7.24
C ASP A 76 6.15 23.66 6.04
N GLY A 77 5.80 22.39 6.17
CA GLY A 77 5.13 21.63 5.12
C GLY A 77 5.94 21.54 3.82
N SER A 78 7.27 21.41 3.93
CA SER A 78 8.23 21.35 2.81
C SER A 78 8.53 22.68 2.13
N LYS A 79 8.14 23.82 2.73
CA LYS A 79 8.46 25.16 2.20
C LYS A 79 9.80 25.69 2.72
N SER A 80 10.30 25.13 3.82
CA SER A 80 11.54 25.59 4.42
C SER A 80 12.77 25.10 3.66
N ASN A 81 13.70 26.01 3.39
CA ASN A 81 14.99 25.69 2.77
C ASN A 81 15.95 24.95 3.73
N CYS A 82 15.64 24.80 5.02
CA CYS A 82 16.53 24.06 5.94
C CYS A 82 16.61 22.56 5.64
N VAL A 83 15.80 22.03 4.70
CA VAL A 83 15.96 20.67 4.16
C VAL A 83 17.32 20.50 3.47
N TYR A 84 17.86 21.56 2.86
CA TYR A 84 19.17 21.49 2.16
C TYR A 84 20.36 21.32 3.11
N ASP A 85 20.15 21.58 4.40
CA ASP A 85 21.19 21.43 5.43
C ASP A 85 21.21 20.00 6.02
N ILE A 86 20.31 19.11 5.59
CA ILE A 86 20.26 17.73 6.07
C ILE A 86 21.44 16.94 5.48
N ILE A 87 22.31 16.46 6.37
CA ILE A 87 23.35 15.48 6.04
C ILE A 87 22.90 14.13 6.59
N THR A 88 22.83 13.11 5.74
CA THR A 88 22.45 11.74 6.10
C THR A 88 23.58 10.77 5.77
N GLY A 89 23.71 9.71 6.55
CA GLY A 89 24.67 8.62 6.34
C GLY A 89 24.13 7.33 6.95
N ASP A 90 24.47 6.21 6.32
CA ASP A 90 24.22 4.83 6.74
C ASP A 90 25.52 4.05 6.48
N GLU A 91 25.78 2.98 7.23
CA GLU A 91 27.05 2.22 7.16
C GLU A 91 27.18 1.29 5.93
#